data_AF-A0AAN6T295-F1
#
_entry.id   AF-A0AAN6T295-F1
#
_cell.length_a   1.000
_cell.length_b   1.000
_cell.length_c   1.000
_cell.angle_alpha   90.00
_cell.angle_beta   90.00
_cell.angle_gamma   90.00
#
_symmetry.space_group_name_H-M   'P 1'
#
loop_
_entity.id
_entity.type
_entity.pdbx_description
1 polymer ?
#
loop_
_entity_poly.entity_id
_entity_poly.type
_entity_poly.pdbx_seq_one_letter_code
_entity_poly.pdbx_strand_id
1 'polypeptide(L)'
;MSAMQRELAKSKMATKQRIDSEADDFPWPPGAWAEAERYYASGEWKKQPPTRYPIILTPDGPVSSAAELQRLAELESLPETLETSQVEWDGTELSKVTICYLTYAEKGKLKESVTAA
;
A
#
# COMPACT_ATOMS: atom_id res chain seq x y z
N MET A 1 12.73 5.96 -52.93
CA MET A 1 11.78 6.07 -51.78
C MET A 1 10.68 7.08 -52.10
N SER A 2 9.43 6.63 -52.02
CA SER A 2 8.23 7.43 -52.28
C SER A 2 8.04 8.53 -51.23
N ALA A 3 7.39 9.64 -51.61
CA ALA A 3 7.03 10.73 -50.71
C ALA A 3 6.18 10.23 -49.52
N MET A 4 5.28 9.28 -49.77
CA MET A 4 4.44 8.67 -48.75
C MET A 4 5.25 7.91 -47.69
N GLN A 5 6.34 7.24 -48.09
CA GLN A 5 7.22 6.53 -47.16
C GLN A 5 8.02 7.50 -46.28
N ARG A 6 8.39 8.68 -46.82
CA ARG A 6 9.06 9.73 -46.06
C ARG A 6 8.14 10.38 -45.04
N GLU A 7 6.88 10.65 -45.41
CA GLU A 7 5.89 11.20 -44.47
C GLU A 7 5.53 10.21 -43.36
N LEU A 8 5.41 8.91 -43.69
CA LEU A 8 5.22 7.87 -42.66
C LEU A 8 6.40 7.81 -41.67
N ALA A 9 7.63 7.92 -42.17
CA ALA A 9 8.82 7.90 -41.32
C ALA A 9 8.90 9.13 -40.40
N LYS A 10 8.60 10.32 -40.92
CA LYS A 10 8.52 11.56 -40.13
C LYS A 10 7.44 11.49 -39.07
N SER A 11 6.24 11.01 -39.43
CA SER A 11 5.13 10.84 -38.49
C SER A 11 5.50 9.88 -37.35
N LYS A 12 6.12 8.74 -37.66
CA LYS A 12 6.60 7.79 -36.64
C LYS A 12 7.67 8.39 -35.73
N MET A 13 8.59 9.18 -36.27
CA MET A 13 9.62 9.85 -35.46
C MET A 13 9.03 10.94 -34.56
N ALA A 14 8.07 11.72 -35.04
CA ALA A 14 7.39 12.75 -34.25
C ALA A 14 6.53 12.15 -33.12
N THR A 15 5.83 11.04 -33.38
CA THR A 15 5.09 10.30 -32.34
C THR A 15 6.04 9.72 -31.29
N LYS A 16 7.18 9.16 -31.72
CA LYS A 16 8.19 8.63 -30.79
C LYS A 16 8.78 9.74 -29.91
N GLN A 17 9.17 10.88 -30.50
CA GLN A 17 9.69 12.02 -29.75
C GLN A 17 8.71 12.55 -28.69
N ARG A 18 7.41 12.55 -29.00
CA ARG A 18 6.38 12.99 -28.06
C ARG A 18 6.19 12.03 -26.87
N ILE A 19 6.23 10.72 -27.13
CA ILE A 19 6.16 9.69 -26.10
C ILE A 19 7.42 9.74 -25.20
N ASP A 20 8.60 9.94 -25.80
CA ASP A 20 9.85 10.04 -25.06
C ASP A 20 9.86 11.30 -24.15
N SER A 21 9.27 12.43 -24.59
CA SER A 21 9.16 13.64 -23.76
C SER A 21 8.10 13.57 -22.65
N GLU A 22 7.06 12.75 -22.81
CA GLU A 22 6.03 12.52 -21.78
C GLU A 22 6.48 11.44 -20.76
N ALA A 23 7.55 10.69 -21.05
CA ALA A 23 8.13 9.71 -20.14
C ALA A 23 9.00 10.33 -19.03
N ASP A 24 9.52 11.54 -19.22
CA ASP A 24 10.35 12.25 -18.24
C ASP A 24 9.55 12.75 -17.00
N ASP A 25 8.23 12.89 -17.13
CA ASP A 25 7.32 13.25 -16.02
C ASP A 25 6.78 12.04 -15.24
N PHE A 26 7.16 10.82 -15.63
CA PHE A 26 6.77 9.62 -14.89
C PHE A 26 7.71 9.39 -13.70
N PRO A 27 7.20 9.16 -12.48
CA PRO A 27 8.03 8.94 -11.29
C PRO A 27 8.82 7.63 -11.34
N TRP A 28 8.61 6.80 -12.36
CA TRP A 28 9.21 5.47 -12.50
C TRP A 28 10.26 5.45 -13.60
N PRO A 29 11.46 4.89 -13.35
CA PRO A 29 12.50 4.81 -14.36
C PRO A 29 12.07 3.92 -15.54
N PRO A 30 12.62 4.15 -16.74
CA PRO A 30 12.41 3.26 -17.88
C PRO A 30 12.75 1.81 -17.51
N GLY A 31 11.82 0.88 -17.75
CA GLY A 31 12.00 -0.54 -17.43
C GLY A 31 11.51 -0.98 -16.05
N ALA A 32 11.05 -0.05 -15.19
CA ALA A 32 10.49 -0.40 -13.86
C ALA A 32 9.38 -1.45 -13.95
N TRP A 33 8.51 -1.37 -14.95
CA TRP A 33 7.44 -2.36 -15.18
C TRP A 33 7.99 -3.74 -15.56
N ALA A 34 9.00 -3.80 -16.44
CA ALA A 34 9.60 -5.07 -16.83
C ALA A 34 10.34 -5.74 -15.66
N GLU A 35 10.93 -4.94 -14.77
CA GLU A 35 11.53 -5.44 -13.52
C GLU A 35 10.46 -5.94 -12.54
N ALA A 36 9.38 -5.18 -12.35
CA ALA A 36 8.25 -5.59 -11.52
C ALA A 36 7.60 -6.89 -12.03
N GLU A 37 7.43 -7.04 -13.34
CA GLU A 37 6.93 -8.27 -13.96
C GLU A 37 7.85 -9.47 -13.68
N ARG A 38 9.17 -9.29 -13.81
CA ARG A 38 10.14 -10.34 -13.48
C ARG A 38 10.10 -10.71 -12.01
N TYR A 39 10.00 -9.73 -11.12
CA TYR A 39 9.87 -9.93 -9.69
C TYR A 39 8.57 -10.67 -9.31
N TYR A 40 7.47 -10.35 -10.00
CA TYR A 40 6.21 -11.07 -9.83
C TYR A 40 6.30 -12.52 -10.33
N ALA A 41 6.86 -12.72 -11.52
CA ALA A 41 7.01 -14.02 -12.16
C ALA A 41 7.99 -14.95 -11.41
N SER A 42 9.05 -14.41 -10.82
CA SER A 42 10.00 -15.18 -10.00
C SER A 42 9.37 -15.68 -8.69
N GLY A 43 8.24 -15.10 -8.27
CA GLY A 43 7.57 -15.41 -7.00
C GLY A 43 8.31 -14.88 -5.78
N GLU A 44 9.36 -14.06 -5.95
CA GLU A 44 10.12 -13.47 -4.84
C GLU A 44 9.27 -12.57 -3.96
N TRP A 45 8.24 -11.92 -4.53
CA TRP A 45 7.26 -11.13 -3.78
C TRP A 45 6.56 -11.91 -2.67
N LYS A 46 6.43 -13.24 -2.79
CA LYS A 46 5.83 -14.11 -1.76
C LYS A 46 6.73 -14.31 -0.54
N LYS A 47 8.02 -13.99 -0.65
CA LYS A 47 8.98 -14.04 0.46
C LYS A 47 8.93 -12.76 1.30
N GLN A 48 8.21 -11.73 0.85
CA GLN A 48 8.04 -10.52 1.64
C GLN A 48 7.23 -10.83 2.91
N PRO A 49 7.50 -10.12 4.01
CA PRO A 49 6.70 -10.25 5.21
C PRO A 49 5.22 -9.96 4.89
N PRO A 50 4.27 -10.61 5.57
CA PRO A 50 2.86 -10.36 5.37
C PRO A 50 2.54 -8.87 5.53
N THR A 51 1.72 -8.32 4.64
CA THR A 51 1.21 -6.96 4.79
C THR A 51 0.45 -6.86 6.11
N ARG A 52 0.86 -5.89 6.94
CA ARG A 52 0.24 -5.59 8.21
C ARG A 52 -0.54 -4.28 8.13
N TYR A 53 -1.71 -4.26 8.74
CA TYR A 53 -2.63 -3.12 8.78
C TYR A 53 -2.70 -2.58 10.21
N PRO A 54 -2.42 -1.28 10.41
CA PRO A 54 -2.54 -0.67 11.72
C PRO A 54 -4.02 -0.56 12.12
N ILE A 55 -4.34 -0.97 13.34
CA ILE A 55 -5.61 -0.77 14.03
C ILE A 55 -5.32 0.10 15.23
N ILE A 56 -5.98 1.25 15.31
CA ILE A 56 -5.85 2.16 16.44
C ILE A 56 -6.79 1.67 17.53
N LEU A 57 -6.24 1.52 18.74
CA LEU A 57 -6.99 1.19 19.95
C LEU A 57 -7.29 2.49 20.68
N THR A 58 -8.57 2.75 20.91
CA THR A 58 -9.01 3.93 21.66
C THR A 58 -10.12 3.54 22.63
N PRO A 59 -10.12 4.00 23.90
CA PRO A 59 -11.13 3.61 24.89
C PRO A 59 -12.58 3.74 24.42
N ASP A 60 -12.87 4.81 23.66
CA ASP A 60 -14.21 5.12 23.13
C ASP A 60 -14.41 4.65 21.67
N GLY A 61 -13.48 3.87 21.12
CA GLY A 61 -13.49 3.42 19.74
C GLY A 61 -14.16 2.06 19.53
N PRO A 62 -14.22 1.58 18.26
CA PRO A 62 -14.73 0.25 17.93
C PRO A 62 -13.93 -0.88 18.58
N VAL A 63 -12.68 -0.60 18.96
CA VAL A 63 -11.80 -1.51 19.67
C VAL A 63 -11.09 -0.70 20.76
N SER A 64 -11.39 -1.01 22.02
CA SER A 64 -10.90 -0.31 23.20
C SER A 64 -9.55 -0.79 23.69
N SER A 65 -9.17 -2.04 23.38
CA SER A 65 -7.97 -2.68 23.93
C SER A 65 -7.47 -3.84 23.07
N ALA A 66 -6.22 -4.24 23.28
CA ALA A 66 -5.64 -5.43 22.64
C ALA A 66 -6.39 -6.73 23.00
N ALA A 67 -6.92 -6.81 24.22
CA ALA A 67 -7.71 -7.96 24.65
C ALA A 67 -9.06 -8.02 23.93
N GLU A 68 -9.70 -6.87 23.72
CA GLU A 68 -10.91 -6.81 22.91
C GLU A 68 -10.62 -7.16 21.45
N LEU A 69 -9.53 -6.63 20.89
CA LEU A 69 -9.07 -6.95 19.54
C LEU A 69 -8.85 -8.45 19.36
N GLN A 70 -8.19 -9.10 20.32
CA GLN A 70 -7.96 -10.54 20.31
C GLN A 70 -9.27 -11.32 20.18
N ARG A 71 -10.30 -10.95 20.93
CA ARG A 71 -11.61 -11.61 20.87
C ARG A 71 -12.30 -11.37 19.53
N LEU A 72 -12.35 -10.11 19.06
CA LEU A 72 -13.09 -9.74 17.86
C LEU A 72 -12.46 -10.30 16.57
N ALA A 73 -11.13 -10.39 16.53
CA ALA A 73 -10.38 -10.93 15.39
C ALA A 73 -10.00 -12.41 15.57
N GLU A 74 -10.44 -13.05 16.66
CA GLU A 74 -10.14 -14.46 17.02
C GLU A 74 -8.64 -14.77 16.96
N LEU A 75 -7.81 -13.91 17.56
CA LEU A 75 -6.36 -14.09 17.57
C LEU A 75 -5.96 -15.15 18.61
N GLU A 76 -5.00 -16.00 18.24
CA GLU A 76 -4.51 -17.08 19.10
C GLU A 76 -3.85 -16.54 20.38
N SER A 77 -3.19 -15.39 20.30
CA SER A 77 -2.52 -14.74 21.42
C SER A 77 -2.84 -13.24 21.45
N LEU A 78 -2.50 -12.60 22.57
CA LEU A 78 -2.68 -11.16 22.73
C LEU A 78 -1.77 -10.44 21.71
N PRO A 79 -2.32 -9.57 20.84
CA PRO A 79 -1.53 -8.92 19.81
C PRO A 79 -0.54 -7.94 20.43
N GLU A 80 0.62 -7.81 19.80
CA GLU A 80 1.61 -6.82 20.17
C GLU A 80 1.08 -5.40 19.93
N THR A 81 1.22 -4.55 20.94
CA THR A 81 0.82 -3.13 20.93
C THR A 81 2.03 -2.24 20.81
N LEU A 82 1.95 -1.22 19.97
CA LEU A 82 2.91 -0.13 19.88
C LEU A 82 2.25 1.16 20.33
N GLU A 83 2.84 1.85 21.30
CA GLU A 83 2.45 3.21 21.64
C GLU A 83 3.11 4.19 20.68
N THR A 84 2.31 5.10 20.13
CA THR A 84 2.79 6.20 19.29
C THR A 84 1.99 7.45 19.60
N SER A 85 2.34 8.56 18.94
CA SER A 85 1.69 9.85 19.15
C SER A 85 1.14 10.35 17.83
N GLN A 86 -0.11 10.81 17.85
CA GLN A 86 -0.64 11.64 16.79
C GLN A 86 0.04 13.01 16.89
N VAL A 87 0.64 13.44 15.79
CA VAL A 87 1.36 14.72 15.71
C VAL A 87 0.77 15.58 14.60
N GLU A 88 0.76 16.89 14.80
CA GLU A 88 0.54 17.84 13.72
C GLU A 88 1.74 17.91 12.78
N TRP A 89 1.55 18.59 11.64
CA TRP A 89 2.60 18.77 10.64
C TRP A 89 3.83 19.52 11.17
N ASP A 90 3.65 20.33 12.22
CA ASP A 90 4.72 21.08 12.89
C ASP A 90 5.42 20.27 13.99
N GLY A 91 5.00 19.01 14.22
CA GLY A 91 5.54 18.12 15.24
C GLY A 91 4.89 18.25 16.62
N THR A 92 3.87 19.09 16.78
CA THR A 92 3.13 19.20 18.04
C THR A 92 2.37 17.90 18.33
N GLU A 93 2.58 17.32 19.50
CA GLU A 93 1.87 16.11 19.95
C GLU A 93 0.42 16.44 20.33
N LEU A 94 -0.53 15.82 19.64
CA LEU A 94 -1.96 15.96 19.90
C LEU A 94 -2.45 14.94 20.93
N SER A 95 -2.04 13.68 20.78
CA SER A 95 -2.48 12.60 21.67
C SER A 95 -1.61 11.37 21.52
N LYS A 96 -1.45 10.62 22.61
CA LYS A 96 -0.90 9.25 22.56
C LYS A 96 -1.98 8.27 22.11
N VAL A 97 -1.60 7.38 21.20
CA VAL A 97 -2.45 6.32 20.65
C VAL A 97 -1.72 4.99 20.71
N THR A 98 -2.47 3.92 20.97
CA THR A 98 -1.94 2.56 20.93
C THR A 98 -2.36 1.93 19.62
N ILE A 99 -1.44 1.29 18.91
CA ILE A 99 -1.67 0.65 17.61
C ILE A 99 -1.33 -0.82 17.71
N CYS A 100 -2.18 -1.67 17.13
CA CYS A 100 -1.87 -3.06 16.85
C CYS A 100 -1.80 -3.28 15.33
N TYR A 101 -0.96 -4.22 14.91
CA TYR A 101 -0.79 -4.56 13.51
C TYR A 101 -1.41 -5.92 13.21
N LEU A 102 -2.41 -5.94 12.32
CA LEU A 102 -3.10 -7.16 11.90
C LEU A 102 -2.79 -7.55 10.46
N THR A 103 -2.81 -8.83 10.16
CA THR A 103 -2.81 -9.33 8.78
C THR A 103 -4.14 -9.07 8.09
N TYR A 104 -4.17 -9.27 6.77
CA TYR A 104 -5.40 -9.10 5.97
C TYR A 104 -6.55 -10.00 6.47
N ALA A 105 -6.25 -11.26 6.80
CA ALA A 105 -7.25 -12.22 7.25
C ALA A 105 -7.86 -11.83 8.61
N GLU A 106 -7.02 -11.44 9.56
CA GLU A 106 -7.44 -11.01 10.90
C GLU A 106 -8.27 -9.72 10.85
N LYS A 107 -7.89 -8.78 9.98
CA LYS A 107 -8.68 -7.57 9.72
C LYS A 107 -10.06 -7.89 9.14
N GLY A 108 -10.15 -8.92 8.28
CA GLY A 108 -11.42 -9.41 7.73
C GLY A 108 -12.38 -9.84 8.83
N LYS A 109 -11.91 -10.70 9.74
CA LYS A 109 -12.67 -11.16 10.91
C LYS A 109 -13.14 -10.01 11.79
N LEU A 110 -12.25 -9.06 12.09
CA LEU A 110 -12.60 -7.87 12.87
C LEU A 110 -13.76 -7.08 12.25
N LYS A 111 -13.73 -6.87 10.93
CA LYS A 111 -14.78 -6.12 10.22
C LYS A 111 -16.14 -6.80 10.31
N GLU A 112 -16.16 -8.13 10.19
CA GLU A 112 -17.38 -8.93 10.32
C GLU A 112 -17.94 -8.83 11.75
N SER A 113 -17.09 -8.98 12.77
CA SER A 113 -17.47 -8.89 14.18
C SER A 113 -18.01 -7.52 14.58
N VAL A 114 -17.40 -6.43 14.11
CA VAL A 114 -17.84 -5.05 14.43
C VAL A 114 -19.15 -4.68 13.72
N THR A 115 -19.45 -5.27 12.56
CA THR A 115 -20.70 -4.99 11.83
C THR A 115 -21.88 -5.81 12.36
N ALA A 116 -21.61 -6.92 13.05
CA ALA A 116 -22.62 -7.81 13.62
C ALA A 116 -23.08 -7.44 15.04
N ALA A 117 -22.39 -6.49 15.70
CA ALA A 117 -22.69 -5.98 17.04
C ALA A 117 -23.54 -4.71 17.00
#